data_AF-A0A918CXY3-F1
#
_entry.id   AF-A0A918CXY3-F1
#
_cell.length_a   1.000
_cell.length_b   1.000
_cell.length_c   1.000
_cell.angle_alpha   90.00
_cell.angle_beta   90.00
_cell.angle_gamma   90.00
#
_symmetry.space_group_name_H-M   'P 1'
#
loop_
_entity.id
_entity.type
_entity.pdbx_description
1 polymer ?
#
loop_
_entity_poly.entity_id
_entity_poly.type
_entity_poly.pdbx_seq_one_letter_code
_entity_poly.pdbx_strand_id
1 'polypeptide(L)'
;MQATERYGLARAMAWDRVHPRLRHLSAWIDHIGELPVMNGTLIRLEVDRVPGDSEPVPVWLWSSKTGLTGMDVDMRWQAFLRRFDLEHTFRMIKQTLGWTRPKLRTPEAADRWTWLIIAAHTQLRLLRAAAVDLRRPWEKPTEPGRLTPARVRRGFRNLRPHLACPARASKPSHPGPGRPLGSKNRRLATRHDVGKTVKRADTFGEHVRLKG
;
A
#
# COMPACT_ATOMS: atom_id res chain seq x y z
N MET A 1 -25.92 -8.73 12.07
CA MET A 1 -24.90 -9.63 12.69
C MET A 1 -24.50 -10.65 11.65
N GLN A 2 -23.22 -10.99 11.53
CA GLN A 2 -22.74 -11.98 10.56
C GLN A 2 -21.71 -12.91 11.20
N ALA A 3 -21.80 -14.21 10.92
CA ALA A 3 -20.81 -15.17 11.39
C ALA A 3 -19.55 -15.09 10.53
N THR A 4 -18.39 -15.13 11.17
CA THR A 4 -17.08 -15.19 10.51
C THR A 4 -16.28 -16.36 11.05
N GLU A 5 -15.56 -17.06 10.16
CA GLU A 5 -14.73 -18.22 10.55
C GLU A 5 -13.65 -17.81 11.58
N ARG A 6 -13.01 -16.65 11.32
CA ARG A 6 -11.84 -16.19 12.06
C ARG A 6 -12.17 -15.37 13.31
N TYR A 7 -13.28 -14.65 13.34
CA TYR A 7 -13.60 -13.69 14.41
C TYR A 7 -14.87 -14.04 15.19
N GLY A 8 -15.56 -15.15 14.89
CA GLY A 8 -16.84 -15.48 15.50
C GLY A 8 -17.95 -14.57 14.97
N LEU A 9 -18.94 -14.24 15.80
CA LEU A 9 -20.03 -13.34 15.41
C LEU A 9 -19.54 -11.89 15.35
N ALA A 10 -19.71 -11.27 14.19
CA ALA A 10 -19.50 -9.85 13.99
C ALA A 10 -20.81 -9.08 14.20
N ARG A 11 -20.78 -8.10 15.10
CA ARG A 11 -21.88 -7.16 15.36
C ARG A 11 -21.43 -5.77 14.92
N ALA A 12 -22.14 -5.20 13.97
CA ALA A 12 -21.93 -3.83 13.50
C ALA A 12 -23.10 -2.96 13.94
N MET A 13 -22.78 -1.83 14.57
CA MET A 13 -23.74 -0.78 14.92
C MET A 13 -23.33 0.48 14.16
N ALA A 14 -24.29 1.25 13.67
CA ALA A 14 -24.01 2.44 12.88
C ALA A 14 -24.89 3.61 13.33
N TRP A 15 -24.29 4.80 13.36
CA TRP A 15 -24.97 6.07 13.61
C TRP A 15 -24.77 6.96 12.40
N ASP A 16 -25.88 7.36 11.78
CA ASP A 16 -25.87 8.20 10.59
C ASP A 16 -25.87 9.69 10.94
N ARG A 17 -25.41 10.52 9.99
CA ARG A 17 -25.33 11.99 10.09
C ARG A 17 -24.62 12.48 11.36
N VAL A 18 -23.63 11.74 11.80
CA VAL A 18 -22.65 12.19 12.79
C VAL A 18 -21.58 13.02 12.09
N HIS A 19 -20.81 13.81 12.83
CA HIS A 19 -19.68 14.56 12.29
C HIS A 19 -18.53 14.64 13.32
N PRO A 20 -17.26 14.57 12.90
CA PRO A 20 -16.16 14.86 13.81
C PRO A 20 -16.18 16.36 14.16
N ARG A 21 -15.79 16.69 15.39
CA ARG A 21 -15.52 18.08 15.75
C ARG A 21 -14.16 18.47 15.18
N LEU A 22 -14.17 19.18 14.05
CA LEU A 22 -12.94 19.69 13.44
C LEU A 22 -12.31 20.77 14.30
N ARG A 23 -10.99 20.89 14.16
CA ARG A 23 -10.16 21.95 14.75
C ARG A 23 -9.24 22.47 13.65
N HIS A 24 -8.81 23.73 13.74
CA HIS A 24 -7.83 24.34 12.83
C HIS A 24 -6.43 23.75 13.04
N LEU A 25 -6.28 22.47 12.66
CA LEU A 25 -5.09 21.65 12.82
C LEU A 25 -4.85 20.83 11.55
N SER A 26 -3.61 20.38 11.36
CA SER A 26 -3.24 19.51 10.23
C SER A 26 -3.69 20.09 8.87
N ALA A 27 -4.60 19.43 8.16
CA ALA A 27 -5.11 19.88 6.86
C ALA A 27 -5.96 21.17 6.95
N TRP A 28 -6.44 21.54 8.14
CA TRP A 28 -7.29 22.71 8.38
C TRP A 28 -6.53 23.90 8.99
N ILE A 29 -5.20 23.81 9.07
CA ILE A 29 -4.38 24.81 9.78
C ILE A 29 -4.41 26.18 9.09
N ASP A 30 -4.52 26.21 7.76
CA ASP A 30 -4.61 27.42 6.95
C ASP A 30 -6.05 27.73 6.50
N HIS A 31 -7.04 27.00 7.02
CA HIS A 31 -8.44 27.23 6.65
C HIS A 31 -8.94 28.53 7.28
N ILE A 32 -9.44 29.43 6.43
CA ILE A 32 -9.97 30.74 6.83
C ILE A 32 -11.49 30.63 7.01
N GLY A 33 -11.98 31.14 8.14
CA GLY A 33 -13.41 31.15 8.47
C GLY A 33 -13.88 29.89 9.21
N GLU A 34 -15.19 29.68 9.25
CA GLU A 34 -15.79 28.54 9.94
C GLU A 34 -15.40 27.20 9.29
N LEU A 35 -15.12 26.19 10.12
CA LEU A 35 -14.79 24.86 9.64
C LEU A 35 -16.04 24.14 9.13
N PRO A 36 -15.95 23.40 8.02
CA PRO A 36 -17.11 22.72 7.45
C PRO A 36 -17.59 21.58 8.34
N VAL A 37 -18.91 21.37 8.37
CA VAL A 37 -19.50 20.17 8.97
C VAL A 37 -19.39 19.01 7.98
N MET A 38 -18.53 18.04 8.30
CA MET A 38 -18.38 16.82 7.51
C MET A 38 -19.27 15.71 8.07
N ASN A 39 -20.50 15.64 7.59
CA ASN A 39 -21.42 14.56 7.93
C ASN A 39 -20.91 13.22 7.40
N GLY A 40 -21.17 12.16 8.16
CA GLY A 40 -20.85 10.80 7.79
C GLY A 40 -21.56 9.78 8.68
N THR A 41 -21.18 8.53 8.53
CA THR A 41 -21.67 7.43 9.35
C THR A 41 -20.51 6.88 10.19
N LEU A 42 -20.72 6.82 11.51
CA LEU A 42 -19.82 6.14 12.45
C LEU A 42 -20.28 4.69 12.59
N ILE A 43 -19.36 3.74 12.44
CA ILE A 43 -19.62 2.31 12.53
C ILE A 43 -18.78 1.74 13.66
N ARG A 44 -19.41 1.07 14.63
CA ARG A 44 -18.74 0.28 15.66
C ARG A 44 -18.82 -1.19 15.29
N LEU A 45 -17.67 -1.83 15.17
CA LEU A 45 -17.54 -3.26 14.88
C LEU A 45 -17.05 -3.98 16.13
N GLU A 46 -17.84 -4.94 16.60
CA GLU A 46 -17.50 -5.86 17.67
C GLU A 46 -17.44 -7.29 17.12
N VAL A 47 -16.51 -8.08 17.64
CA VAL A 47 -16.35 -9.49 17.27
C VAL A 47 -16.18 -10.33 18.53
N ASP A 48 -16.64 -11.58 18.50
CA ASP A 48 -16.57 -12.47 19.67
C ASP A 48 -15.13 -12.90 20.00
N ARG A 49 -14.24 -12.99 19.00
CA ARG A 49 -12.84 -13.38 19.21
C ARG A 49 -11.90 -12.75 18.19
N VAL A 50 -10.64 -12.61 18.55
CA VAL A 50 -9.56 -12.27 17.61
C VAL A 50 -8.54 -13.41 17.55
N PRO A 51 -7.77 -13.54 16.46
CA PRO A 51 -6.66 -14.49 16.40
C PRO A 51 -5.57 -14.14 17.42
N GLY A 52 -5.18 -15.11 18.23
CA GLY A 52 -4.31 -14.91 19.41
C GLY A 52 -5.16 -14.69 20.66
N ASP A 53 -4.65 -15.06 21.84
CA ASP A 53 -5.40 -15.07 23.11
C ASP A 53 -5.67 -13.67 23.69
N SER A 54 -5.87 -12.67 22.83
CA SER A 54 -6.19 -11.30 23.20
C SER A 54 -7.68 -11.08 23.25
N GLU A 55 -8.12 -10.24 24.18
CA GLU A 55 -9.52 -9.84 24.30
C GLU A 55 -9.92 -8.93 23.11
N PRO A 56 -11.08 -9.16 22.45
CA PRO A 56 -11.52 -8.36 21.32
C PRO A 56 -11.87 -6.92 21.74
N VAL A 57 -11.10 -5.96 21.23
CA VAL A 57 -11.43 -4.53 21.39
C VAL A 57 -12.30 -4.08 20.21
N PRO A 58 -13.43 -3.38 20.45
CA PRO A 58 -14.25 -2.83 19.39
C PRO A 58 -13.48 -1.89 18.47
N VAL A 59 -13.67 -2.04 17.16
CA VAL A 59 -13.08 -1.15 16.16
C VAL A 59 -14.12 -0.10 15.74
N TRP A 60 -13.68 1.16 15.71
CA TRP A 60 -14.49 2.28 15.22
C TRP A 60 -14.05 2.64 13.80
N LEU A 61 -15.00 2.66 12.87
CA LEU A 61 -14.80 2.99 11.47
C LEU A 61 -15.61 4.24 11.13
N TRP A 62 -15.05 5.08 10.27
CA TRP A 62 -15.72 6.27 9.75
C TRP A 62 -15.98 6.12 8.25
N SER A 63 -17.20 6.45 7.82
CA SER A 63 -17.53 6.61 6.40
C SER A 63 -18.02 8.03 6.13
N SER A 64 -17.51 8.67 5.09
CA SER A 64 -17.99 9.99 4.64
C SER A 64 -19.37 9.93 3.96
N LYS A 65 -19.87 8.74 3.64
CA LYS A 65 -21.20 8.56 3.05
C LYS A 65 -22.23 8.47 4.19
N THR A 66 -23.31 9.25 4.07
CA THR A 66 -24.50 9.18 4.93
C THR A 66 -25.57 8.28 4.32
N GLY A 67 -26.61 7.93 5.09
CA GLY A 67 -27.73 7.11 4.64
C GLY A 67 -27.31 5.69 4.26
N LEU A 68 -26.31 5.12 4.94
CA LEU A 68 -25.89 3.74 4.69
C LEU A 68 -26.99 2.76 5.11
N THR A 69 -27.34 1.86 4.20
CA THR A 69 -28.18 0.69 4.53
C THR A 69 -27.40 -0.31 5.40
N GLY A 70 -28.09 -1.28 6.00
CA GLY A 70 -27.42 -2.37 6.73
C GLY A 70 -26.41 -3.14 5.84
N MET A 71 -26.76 -3.37 4.57
CA MET A 71 -25.87 -4.00 3.59
C MET A 71 -24.66 -3.12 3.26
N ASP A 72 -24.85 -1.80 3.18
CA ASP A 72 -23.74 -0.89 3.02
C ASP A 72 -22.77 -0.95 4.20
N VAL A 73 -23.28 -0.91 5.43
CA VAL A 73 -22.48 -1.02 6.66
C VAL A 73 -21.67 -2.32 6.65
N ASP A 74 -22.32 -3.42 6.25
CA ASP A 74 -21.65 -4.71 6.16
C ASP A 74 -20.48 -4.72 5.18
N MET A 75 -20.67 -4.15 3.99
CA MET A 75 -19.60 -4.00 3.01
C MET A 75 -18.41 -3.18 3.55
N ARG A 76 -18.63 -2.12 4.34
CA ARG A 76 -17.54 -1.26 4.84
C ARG A 76 -16.66 -1.99 5.84
N TRP A 77 -17.24 -2.70 6.81
CA TRP A 77 -16.43 -3.41 7.78
C TRP A 77 -15.75 -4.64 7.15
N GLN A 78 -16.38 -5.32 6.20
CA GLN A 78 -15.74 -6.41 5.45
C GLN A 78 -14.56 -5.90 4.62
N ALA A 79 -14.69 -4.74 3.98
CA ALA A 79 -13.58 -4.09 3.27
C ALA A 79 -12.45 -3.72 4.22
N PHE A 80 -12.75 -3.25 5.43
CA PHE A 80 -11.75 -2.98 6.46
C PHE A 80 -10.94 -4.22 6.82
N LEU A 81 -11.56 -5.40 6.92
CA LEU A 81 -10.83 -6.65 7.17
C LEU A 81 -9.88 -7.05 6.03
N ARG A 82 -10.06 -6.50 4.83
CA ARG A 82 -9.12 -6.67 3.70
C ARG A 82 -7.96 -5.68 3.74
N ARG A 83 -7.94 -4.68 4.63
CA ARG A 83 -6.85 -3.69 4.69
C ARG A 83 -5.48 -4.34 4.93
N PHE A 84 -5.44 -5.46 5.64
CA PHE A 84 -4.19 -6.16 5.94
C PHE A 84 -3.57 -6.82 4.69
N ASP A 85 -4.35 -7.07 3.64
CA ASP A 85 -3.85 -7.60 2.38
C ASP A 85 -2.83 -6.64 1.71
N LEU A 86 -2.92 -5.34 2.01
CA LEU A 86 -1.98 -4.32 1.55
C LEU A 86 -0.59 -4.50 2.19
N GLU A 87 -0.51 -4.95 3.44
CA GLU A 87 0.77 -5.26 4.10
C GLU A 87 1.47 -6.46 3.44
N HIS A 88 0.71 -7.48 3.07
CA HIS A 88 1.22 -8.61 2.29
C HIS A 88 1.73 -8.16 0.92
N THR A 89 1.05 -7.22 0.28
CA THR A 89 1.47 -6.62 -0.99
C THR A 89 2.78 -5.85 -0.84
N PHE A 90 2.92 -5.00 0.19
CA PHE A 90 4.17 -4.30 0.47
C PHE A 90 5.32 -5.26 0.78
N ARG A 91 5.07 -6.31 1.58
CA ARG A 91 6.07 -7.33 1.88
C ARG A 91 6.56 -8.00 0.60
N MET A 92 5.65 -8.42 -0.26
CA MET A 92 5.99 -9.03 -1.56
C MET A 92 6.81 -8.06 -2.42
N ILE A 93 6.34 -6.83 -2.59
CA ILE A 93 7.00 -5.82 -3.42
C ILE A 93 8.43 -5.53 -2.92
N LYS A 94 8.63 -5.35 -1.61
CA LYS A 94 9.95 -5.10 -1.01
C LYS A 94 10.88 -6.30 -1.11
N GLN A 95 10.45 -7.45 -0.58
CA GLN A 95 11.31 -8.62 -0.41
C GLN A 95 11.49 -9.43 -1.69
N THR A 96 10.45 -9.47 -2.52
CA THR A 96 10.43 -10.35 -3.70
C THR A 96 10.78 -9.60 -4.96
N LEU A 97 10.05 -8.51 -5.26
CA LEU A 97 10.29 -7.72 -6.47
C LEU A 97 11.47 -6.75 -6.32
N GLY A 98 11.94 -6.52 -5.10
CA GLY A 98 13.16 -5.77 -4.85
C GLY A 98 12.97 -4.27 -4.89
N TRP A 99 11.81 -3.76 -4.48
CA TRP A 99 11.53 -2.33 -4.45
C TRP A 99 12.63 -1.52 -3.75
N THR A 100 13.20 -2.04 -2.67
CA THR A 100 14.26 -1.38 -1.90
C THR A 100 15.68 -1.89 -2.21
N ARG A 101 15.86 -2.73 -3.24
CA ARG A 101 17.18 -3.29 -3.60
C ARG A 101 18.10 -2.31 -4.33
N PRO A 102 17.66 -1.52 -5.33
CA PRO A 102 18.59 -0.70 -6.08
C PRO A 102 19.03 0.52 -5.27
N LYS A 103 20.31 0.88 -5.38
CA LYS A 103 20.89 2.09 -4.78
C LYS A 103 20.76 3.27 -5.76
N LEU A 104 19.54 3.73 -5.94
CA LEU A 104 19.20 4.81 -6.87
C LEU A 104 19.70 6.16 -6.32
N ARG A 105 20.19 7.02 -7.22
CA ARG A 105 20.91 8.25 -6.85
C ARG A 105 20.07 9.51 -6.94
N THR A 106 18.95 9.50 -7.65
CA THR A 106 18.05 10.66 -7.79
C THR A 106 16.60 10.27 -7.45
N PRO A 107 15.78 11.21 -6.94
CA PRO A 107 14.37 10.95 -6.64
C PRO A 107 13.58 10.46 -7.87
N GLU A 108 13.82 11.04 -9.04
CA GLU A 108 13.11 10.69 -10.27
C GLU A 108 13.45 9.26 -10.71
N ALA A 109 14.68 8.79 -10.43
CA ALA A 109 15.04 7.39 -10.65
C ALA A 109 14.29 6.45 -9.69
N ALA A 110 14.11 6.86 -8.43
CA ALA A 110 13.33 6.11 -7.44
C ALA A 110 11.84 6.04 -7.80
N ASP A 111 11.27 7.12 -8.33
CA ASP A 111 9.88 7.14 -8.80
C ASP A 111 9.68 6.22 -10.00
N ARG A 112 10.55 6.30 -11.01
CA ARG A 112 10.51 5.38 -12.17
C ARG A 112 10.66 3.93 -11.74
N TRP A 113 11.55 3.64 -10.80
CA TRP A 113 11.70 2.30 -10.25
C TRP A 113 10.43 1.81 -9.54
N THR A 114 9.78 2.69 -8.78
CA THR A 114 8.48 2.38 -8.14
C THR A 114 7.42 2.04 -9.17
N TRP A 115 7.33 2.79 -10.27
CA TRP A 115 6.42 2.48 -11.38
C TRP A 115 6.72 1.14 -12.05
N LEU A 116 8.00 0.81 -12.29
CA LEU A 116 8.40 -0.49 -12.83
C LEU A 116 7.98 -1.65 -11.92
N ILE A 117 8.12 -1.47 -10.60
CA ILE A 117 7.71 -2.45 -9.60
C ILE A 117 6.19 -2.63 -9.57
N ILE A 118 5.42 -1.53 -9.64
CA ILE A 118 3.95 -1.56 -9.72
C ILE A 118 3.50 -2.27 -11.00
N ALA A 119 4.12 -1.95 -12.14
CA ALA A 119 3.83 -2.59 -13.42
C ALA A 119 4.13 -4.09 -13.37
N ALA A 120 5.28 -4.50 -12.83
CA ALA A 120 5.63 -5.90 -12.65
C ALA A 120 4.64 -6.64 -11.73
N HIS A 121 4.26 -6.04 -10.60
CA HIS A 121 3.24 -6.61 -9.71
C HIS A 121 1.90 -6.78 -10.44
N THR A 122 1.49 -5.78 -11.22
CA THR A 122 0.25 -5.79 -12.00
C THR A 122 0.26 -6.88 -13.06
N GLN A 123 1.36 -7.03 -13.80
CA GLN A 123 1.53 -8.13 -14.76
C GLN A 123 1.38 -9.49 -14.09
N LEU A 124 2.02 -9.70 -12.94
CA LEU A 124 1.88 -10.97 -12.18
C LEU A 124 0.45 -11.22 -11.71
N ARG A 125 -0.31 -10.17 -11.36
CA ARG A 125 -1.72 -10.30 -10.97
C ARG A 125 -2.61 -10.66 -12.15
N LEU A 126 -2.40 -10.03 -13.31
CA LEU A 126 -3.18 -10.27 -14.53
C LEU A 126 -2.92 -11.67 -15.12
N LEU A 127 -1.69 -12.16 -15.02
CA LEU A 127 -1.29 -13.47 -15.55
C LEU A 127 -1.70 -14.66 -14.68
N ARG A 128 -2.39 -14.44 -13.55
CA ARG A 128 -2.75 -15.50 -12.60
C ARG A 128 -3.53 -16.66 -13.21
N ALA A 129 -4.35 -16.39 -14.22
CA ALA A 129 -5.19 -17.40 -14.88
C ALA A 129 -4.42 -18.20 -15.93
N ALA A 130 -3.36 -17.62 -16.52
CA ALA A 130 -2.52 -18.26 -17.53
C ALA A 130 -1.33 -19.01 -16.91
N ALA A 131 -1.01 -18.75 -15.65
CA ALA A 131 0.16 -19.33 -15.00
C ALA A 131 -0.10 -20.79 -14.54
N VAL A 132 0.81 -21.68 -14.92
CA VAL A 132 0.90 -23.02 -14.34
C VAL A 132 1.46 -22.91 -12.92
N ASP A 133 0.85 -23.63 -11.97
CA ASP A 133 1.31 -23.67 -10.58
C ASP A 133 2.59 -24.50 -10.43
N LEU A 134 3.75 -23.84 -10.62
CA LEU A 134 5.07 -24.41 -10.32
C LEU A 134 5.32 -24.43 -8.80
N ARG A 135 4.52 -25.25 -8.11
CA ARG A 135 4.55 -25.43 -6.66
C ARG A 135 5.80 -26.16 -6.20
N ARG A 136 6.22 -25.86 -4.98
CA ARG A 136 7.21 -26.68 -4.25
C ARG A 136 6.54 -27.93 -3.67
N PRO A 137 7.30 -28.99 -3.33
CA PRO A 137 6.70 -30.24 -2.85
C PRO A 137 5.77 -30.08 -1.65
N TRP A 138 6.14 -29.22 -0.69
CA TRP A 138 5.38 -28.95 0.54
C TRP A 138 4.27 -27.91 0.40
N GLU A 139 4.13 -27.30 -0.79
CA GLU A 139 3.13 -26.29 -1.04
C GLU A 139 1.79 -26.93 -1.43
N LYS A 140 0.72 -26.53 -0.72
CA LYS A 140 -0.65 -26.94 -1.05
C LYS A 140 -1.01 -26.50 -2.48
N PRO A 141 -1.73 -27.34 -3.25
CA PRO A 141 -2.30 -26.94 -4.53
C PRO A 141 -3.18 -25.69 -4.38
N THR A 142 -3.24 -24.88 -5.42
CA THR A 142 -4.12 -23.71 -5.47
C THR A 142 -4.91 -23.76 -6.77
N GLU A 143 -6.20 -23.48 -6.69
CA GLU A 143 -7.08 -23.43 -7.86
C GLU A 143 -6.51 -22.50 -8.96
N PRO A 144 -6.68 -22.86 -10.25
CA PRO A 144 -6.37 -21.97 -11.35
C PRO A 144 -6.99 -20.58 -11.16
N GLY A 145 -6.23 -19.53 -11.46
CA GLY A 145 -6.69 -18.15 -11.26
C GLY A 145 -6.68 -17.65 -9.80
N ARG A 146 -6.38 -18.51 -8.81
CA ARG A 146 -6.17 -18.11 -7.39
C ARG A 146 -4.70 -18.06 -6.98
N LEU A 147 -3.78 -18.26 -7.92
CA LEU A 147 -2.34 -18.19 -7.64
C LEU A 147 -1.93 -16.82 -7.10
N THR A 148 -1.09 -16.83 -6.07
CA THR A 148 -0.51 -15.61 -5.53
C THR A 148 0.52 -15.03 -6.51
N PRO A 149 0.77 -13.71 -6.51
CA PRO A 149 1.77 -13.11 -7.38
C PRO A 149 3.17 -13.74 -7.24
N ALA A 150 3.52 -14.23 -6.05
CA ALA A 150 4.78 -14.93 -5.82
C ALA A 150 4.84 -16.30 -6.52
N ARG A 151 3.72 -17.03 -6.59
CA ARG A 151 3.61 -18.29 -7.35
C ARG A 151 3.66 -18.03 -8.84
N VAL A 152 2.88 -17.06 -9.34
CA VAL A 152 2.91 -16.65 -10.76
C VAL A 152 4.32 -16.26 -11.19
N ARG A 153 5.07 -15.53 -10.36
CA ARG A 153 6.45 -15.13 -10.65
C ARG A 153 7.38 -16.32 -10.96
N ARG A 154 7.18 -17.48 -10.34
CA ARG A 154 8.02 -18.68 -10.59
C ARG A 154 7.83 -19.20 -12.01
N GLY A 155 6.59 -19.18 -12.50
CA GLY A 155 6.24 -19.58 -13.87
C GLY A 155 6.36 -18.46 -14.90
N PHE A 156 6.58 -17.21 -14.49
CA PHE A 156 6.56 -16.06 -15.39
C PHE A 156 7.54 -16.19 -16.57
N ARG A 157 8.70 -16.84 -16.37
CA ARG A 157 9.66 -17.10 -17.46
C ARG A 157 9.07 -17.91 -18.61
N ASN A 158 8.11 -18.79 -18.34
CA ASN A 158 7.42 -19.60 -19.34
C ASN A 158 6.32 -18.79 -20.05
N LEU A 159 5.78 -17.76 -19.39
CA LEU A 159 4.76 -16.88 -19.97
C LEU A 159 5.37 -15.76 -20.81
N ARG A 160 6.53 -15.22 -20.40
CA ARG A 160 7.16 -14.06 -21.06
C ARG A 160 7.25 -14.18 -22.58
N PRO A 161 7.63 -15.32 -23.20
CA PRO A 161 7.73 -15.42 -24.65
C PRO A 161 6.41 -15.18 -25.38
N HIS A 162 5.28 -15.44 -24.72
CA HIS A 162 3.93 -15.29 -25.27
C HIS A 162 3.32 -13.91 -25.00
N LEU A 163 4.05 -13.02 -24.35
CA LEU A 163 3.60 -11.66 -24.04
C LEU A 163 4.30 -10.65 -24.94
N ALA A 164 3.55 -9.62 -25.33
CA ALA A 164 4.13 -8.46 -25.99
C ALA A 164 5.21 -7.85 -25.09
N CYS A 165 6.38 -7.56 -25.67
CA CYS A 165 7.47 -6.88 -24.98
C CYS A 165 7.37 -5.38 -25.27
N PRO A 166 6.94 -4.54 -24.29
CA PRO A 166 6.85 -3.09 -24.51
C PRO A 166 8.22 -2.42 -24.58
N ALA A 167 9.29 -3.11 -24.15
CA ALA A 167 10.65 -2.59 -24.19
C ALA A 167 11.30 -2.87 -25.55
N ARG A 168 12.03 -1.87 -26.07
CA ARG A 168 12.96 -2.06 -27.19
C ARG A 168 14.15 -2.92 -26.73
N ALA A 169 14.85 -3.50 -27.70
CA ALA A 169 16.12 -4.18 -27.45
C ALA A 169 17.07 -3.25 -26.69
N SER A 170 17.82 -3.81 -25.73
CA SER A 170 18.84 -3.08 -25.01
C SER A 170 19.87 -2.53 -26.00
N LYS A 171 20.33 -1.30 -25.77
CA LYS A 171 21.45 -0.75 -26.52
C LYS A 171 22.68 -1.63 -26.28
N PRO A 172 23.41 -2.08 -27.32
CA PRO A 172 24.70 -2.72 -27.14
C PRO A 172 25.63 -1.81 -26.33
N SER A 173 26.29 -2.34 -25.30
CA SER A 173 27.27 -1.59 -24.51
C SER A 173 28.52 -2.43 -24.30
N HIS A 174 29.69 -1.87 -24.57
CA HIS A 174 30.96 -2.42 -24.10
C HIS A 174 31.32 -1.77 -22.77
N PRO A 175 31.92 -2.52 -21.81
CA PRO A 175 32.53 -1.91 -20.65
C PRO A 175 33.51 -0.83 -21.13
N GLY A 176 33.35 0.41 -20.65
CA GLY A 176 34.35 1.45 -20.89
C GLY A 176 35.71 1.04 -20.30
N PRO A 177 36.80 1.76 -20.60
CA PRO A 177 38.18 1.42 -20.20
C PRO A 177 38.45 1.42 -18.68
N GLY A 178 37.40 1.45 -17.86
CA GLY A 178 37.50 1.56 -16.41
C GLY A 178 38.06 2.91 -16.01
N ARG A 179 38.42 2.99 -14.73
CA ARG A 179 39.10 4.15 -14.17
C ARG A 179 40.62 3.88 -14.21
N PRO A 180 41.47 4.84 -14.61
CA PRO A 180 42.92 4.69 -14.54
C PRO A 180 43.41 4.35 -13.14
N LEU A 181 44.35 3.40 -13.05
CA LEU A 181 44.97 2.98 -11.80
C LEU A 181 45.56 4.19 -11.05
N GLY A 182 45.34 4.29 -9.74
CA GLY A 182 45.85 5.40 -8.90
C GLY A 182 44.98 6.67 -8.88
N SER A 183 43.96 6.79 -9.72
CA SER A 183 43.08 7.97 -9.73
C SER A 183 41.99 7.94 -8.63
N LYS A 184 41.95 8.98 -7.78
CA LYS A 184 40.96 9.12 -6.69
C LYS A 184 39.68 9.78 -7.19
N ASN A 185 38.54 9.48 -6.55
CA ASN A 185 37.26 10.10 -6.90
C ASN A 185 37.23 11.53 -6.36
N ARG A 186 37.32 12.53 -7.25
CA ARG A 186 37.32 13.96 -6.86
C ARG A 186 35.94 14.57 -6.71
N ARG A 187 34.87 13.90 -7.16
CA ARG A 187 33.49 14.41 -7.08
C ARG A 187 32.66 13.57 -6.12
N LEU A 188 32.18 14.22 -5.06
CA LEU A 188 31.20 13.62 -4.16
C LEU A 188 29.85 13.45 -4.88
N ALA A 189 29.12 12.42 -4.49
CA ALA A 189 27.75 12.23 -4.96
C ALA A 189 26.86 13.33 -4.39
N THR A 190 26.05 13.97 -5.23
CA THR A 190 24.94 14.82 -4.75
C THR A 190 24.05 13.98 -3.83
N ARG A 191 23.83 14.47 -2.62
CA ARG A 191 22.88 13.88 -1.68
C ARG A 191 21.57 14.63 -1.82
N HIS A 192 20.50 13.90 -2.11
CA HIS A 192 19.16 14.45 -2.13
C HIS A 192 18.54 14.34 -0.74
N ASP A 193 17.77 15.36 -0.35
CA ASP A 193 17.00 15.29 0.89
C ASP A 193 15.98 14.14 0.82
N VAL A 194 15.83 13.42 1.92
CA VAL A 194 14.98 12.21 2.00
C VAL A 194 13.53 12.55 2.34
N GLY A 195 13.21 13.84 2.50
CA GLY A 195 11.85 14.36 2.69
C GLY A 195 11.16 13.86 3.96
N LYS A 196 11.89 13.23 4.88
CA LYS A 196 11.33 12.74 6.13
C LYS A 196 11.65 13.72 7.24
N THR A 197 10.57 14.16 7.91
CA THR A 197 10.54 15.02 9.09
C THR A 197 10.53 16.52 8.81
N VAL A 198 9.54 17.01 8.04
CA VAL A 198 9.03 18.35 8.36
C VAL A 198 8.14 18.17 9.59
N LYS A 199 8.61 18.60 10.77
CA LYS A 199 7.71 18.79 11.92
C LYS A 199 6.66 19.80 11.47
N ARG A 200 5.44 19.32 11.21
CA ARG A 200 4.32 20.23 10.96
C ARG A 200 4.00 20.91 12.29
N ALA A 201 3.65 22.19 12.23
CA ALA A 201 3.07 22.85 13.38
C ALA A 201 1.84 22.06 13.82
N ASP A 202 1.84 21.60 15.06
CA ASP A 202 0.74 20.77 15.57
C ASP A 202 -0.45 21.64 15.95
N THR A 203 -0.24 22.96 16.07
CA THR A 203 -1.27 23.95 16.40
C THR A 203 -1.24 25.18 15.49
N PHE A 204 -2.40 25.81 15.32
CA PHE A 204 -2.52 27.09 14.61
C PHE A 204 -1.56 28.16 15.16
N GLY A 205 -1.39 28.25 16.48
CA GLY A 205 -0.50 29.23 17.12
C GLY A 205 0.99 28.99 16.89
N GLU A 206 1.42 27.74 16.70
CA GLU A 206 2.78 27.44 16.23
C GLU A 206 2.95 27.74 14.75
N HIS A 207 1.91 27.52 13.94
CA HIS A 207 1.94 27.76 12.50
C HIS A 207 2.06 29.25 12.17
N VAL A 208 1.29 30.09 12.85
CA VAL A 208 1.38 31.55 12.73
C VAL A 208 2.77 32.06 13.11
N ARG A 209 3.39 31.50 14.16
CA ARG A 209 4.76 31.83 14.58
C ARG A 209 5.85 31.38 13.60
N LEU A 210 5.60 30.36 12.78
CA LEU A 210 6.55 29.85 11.79
C LEU A 210 6.44 30.58 10.43
N LYS A 211 5.31 31.25 10.15
CA LYS A 211 5.07 31.99 8.91
C LYS A 211 5.33 33.50 9.02
N GLY A 212 5.37 34.06 10.22
CA GLY A 212 5.78 35.45 10.49
C GLY A 212 7.29 35.57 10.65
#